data_AF-A0A2K8Z6V8-F1
#
_entry.id   AF-A0A2K8Z6V8-F1
#
_cell.length_a   1.000
_cell.length_b   1.000
_cell.length_c   1.000
_cell.angle_alpha   90.00
_cell.angle_beta   90.00
_cell.angle_gamma   90.00
#
_symmetry.space_group_name_H-M   'P 1'
#
loop_
_entity.id
_entity.type
_entity.pdbx_description
1 polymer ?
#
loop_
_entity_poly.entity_id
_entity_poly.type
_entity_poly.pdbx_seq_one_letter_code
_entity_poly.pdbx_strand_id
1 'polypeptide(L)' 'MVNHTYFATPVAARLATFEYIESWYNRQRKHSLLNYCTPSQQESYFYTSSMAA' A
#
# COMPACT_ATOMS: atom_id res chain seq x y z
N MET A 1 -14.31 9.24 13.96
CA MET A 1 -13.30 8.22 13.58
C MET A 1 -13.95 7.33 12.54
N VAL A 2 -13.41 7.23 11.32
CA VAL A 2 -14.05 6.51 10.19
C VAL A 2 -13.35 5.15 10.03
N ASN A 3 -14.13 4.09 9.76
CA ASN A 3 -13.67 2.71 9.53
C ASN A 3 -13.02 1.99 10.74
N HIS A 4 -13.75 1.93 11.86
CA HIS A 4 -13.41 1.04 12.96
C HIS A 4 -14.02 -0.34 12.78
N THR A 5 -13.24 -1.36 13.06
CA THR A 5 -13.69 -2.75 13.08
C THR A 5 -13.08 -3.47 14.28
N TYR A 6 -13.85 -4.39 14.86
CA TYR A 6 -13.38 -5.26 15.93
C TYR A 6 -12.95 -6.59 15.32
N PHE A 7 -11.79 -7.09 15.76
CA PHE A 7 -11.28 -8.39 15.36
C PHE A 7 -11.35 -9.37 16.52
N ALA A 8 -11.90 -10.56 16.28
CA ALA A 8 -12.00 -11.60 17.29
C ALA A 8 -10.62 -12.13 17.74
N THR A 9 -9.60 -12.04 16.88
CA THR A 9 -8.24 -12.48 17.19
C THR A 9 -7.19 -11.51 16.63
N PRO A 10 -5.98 -11.47 17.23
CA PRO A 10 -4.86 -10.73 16.67
C PRO A 10 -4.44 -11.19 15.27
N VAL A 11 -4.65 -12.46 14.94
CA VAL A 11 -4.35 -13.02 13.60
C VAL A 11 -5.27 -12.39 12.56
N ALA A 12 -6.57 -12.30 12.83
CA ALA A 12 -7.53 -11.68 11.93
C ALA A 12 -7.22 -10.20 11.68
N ALA A 13 -6.82 -9.46 12.73
CA ALA A 13 -6.41 -8.06 12.59
C ALA A 13 -5.17 -7.89 11.69
N ARG A 14 -4.17 -8.77 11.85
CA ARG A 14 -2.97 -8.75 11.01
C ARG A 14 -3.30 -9.06 9.55
N LEU A 15 -4.15 -10.04 9.29
CA LEU A 15 -4.56 -10.39 7.93
C LEU A 15 -5.29 -9.22 7.26
N ALA A 16 -6.29 -8.64 7.92
CA ALA A 16 -7.03 -7.49 7.37
C ALA A 16 -6.11 -6.28 7.12
N THR A 17 -5.13 -6.07 7.99
CA THR A 17 -4.11 -5.01 7.80
C THR A 17 -3.24 -5.29 6.59
N PHE A 18 -2.78 -6.54 6.42
CA PHE A 18 -1.99 -6.96 5.28
C PHE A 18 -2.78 -6.78 3.98
N GLU A 19 -4.03 -7.25 3.93
CA GLU A 19 -4.91 -7.09 2.77
C GLU A 19 -5.13 -5.64 2.40
N TYR A 20 -5.34 -4.76 3.39
CA TYR A 20 -5.47 -3.33 3.18
C TYR A 20 -4.19 -2.72 2.58
N ILE A 21 -3.02 -3.08 3.12
CA ILE A 21 -1.74 -2.57 2.64
C ILE A 21 -1.49 -3.03 1.21
N GLU A 22 -1.62 -4.33 0.93
CA GLU A 22 -1.27 -4.90 -0.38
C GLU A 22 -2.29 -4.58 -1.47
N SER A 23 -3.59 -4.62 -1.15
CA SER A 23 -4.63 -4.48 -2.17
C SER A 23 -4.98 -3.03 -2.45
N TRP A 24 -5.04 -2.19 -1.40
CA TRP A 24 -5.51 -0.81 -1.54
C TRP A 24 -4.37 0.20 -1.39
N TYR A 25 -3.60 0.17 -0.30
CA TYR A 25 -2.58 1.18 -0.03
C TYR A 25 -1.48 1.18 -1.11
N ASN A 26 -0.84 0.03 -1.35
CA ASN A 26 0.28 -0.09 -2.27
C ASN A 26 -0.13 0.05 -3.74
N ARG A 27 -1.34 -0.43 -4.08
CA ARG A 27 -1.78 -0.57 -5.48
C ARG A 27 -2.73 0.50 -5.98
N GLN A 28 -3.53 1.11 -5.10
CA GLN A 28 -4.62 2.01 -5.51
C GLN A 28 -4.49 3.41 -4.90
N ARG A 29 -4.01 3.53 -3.66
CA ARG A 29 -3.90 4.82 -2.98
C ARG A 29 -2.77 5.65 -3.59
N LYS A 30 -3.15 6.81 -4.14
CA LYS A 30 -2.20 7.82 -4.62
C LYS A 30 -1.72 8.69 -3.47
N HIS A 31 -0.43 8.98 -3.45
CA HIS A 31 0.21 9.83 -2.44
C HIS A 31 0.72 11.12 -3.05
N SER A 32 0.37 12.27 -2.47
CA SER A 32 0.85 13.59 -2.92
C SER A 32 2.38 13.70 -2.86
N LEU A 33 3.00 13.10 -1.83
CA LEU A 33 4.46 13.01 -1.71
C LEU A 33 5.12 12.22 -2.86
N LEU A 34 4.38 11.29 -3.48
CA LEU A 34 4.83 10.51 -4.62
C LEU A 34 4.36 11.10 -5.95
N ASN A 35 4.13 12.42 -6.02
CA ASN A 35 3.57 13.10 -7.20
C ASN A 35 2.27 12.45 -7.69
N TYR A 36 1.39 12.07 -6.77
CA TYR A 36 0.14 11.35 -7.05
C TYR A 36 0.31 9.97 -7.71
N CYS A 37 1.47 9.33 -7.54
CA CYS A 37 1.66 7.92 -7.84
C CYS A 37 1.31 7.03 -6.64
N THR A 38 1.04 5.76 -6.91
CA THR A 38 0.93 4.73 -5.88
C THR A 38 2.32 4.23 -5.47
N PRO A 39 2.48 3.66 -4.26
CA PRO A 39 3.74 3.07 -3.83
C PRO A 39 4.31 2.05 -4.83
N SER A 40 3.47 1.15 -5.36
CA SER A 40 3.88 0.15 -6.35
C SER A 40 4.35 0.77 -7.67
N GLN A 41 3.73 1.88 -8.10
CA GLN A 41 4.22 2.63 -9.27
C GLN A 41 5.58 3.24 -9.01
N GLN A 42 5.78 3.85 -7.83
CA GLN A 42 7.06 4.43 -7.45
C GLN A 42 8.19 3.39 -7.40
N GLU A 43 7.93 2.22 -6.84
CA GLU A 43 8.87 1.10 -6.86
C GLU A 43 9.21 0.69 -8.30
N SER A 44 8.19 0.58 -9.17
CA SER A 44 8.39 0.23 -10.58
C SER A 44 9.30 1.24 -11.30
N TYR A 45 9.12 2.55 -11.05
CA TYR A 45 9.99 3.59 -11.60
C TYR A 45 11.41 3.50 -11.05
N PHE A 46 11.57 3.23 -9.76
CA PHE A 46 12.88 3.06 -9.14
C PHE A 46 13.67 1.91 -9.78
N TYR A 47 13.05 0.75 -9.95
CA TYR A 47 13.69 -0.40 -10.59
C TYR A 47 13.94 -0.19 -12.09
N THR A 48 13.03 0.46 -12.80
CA THR A 48 13.23 0.76 -14.23
C THR A 48 14.39 1.74 -14.43
N SER A 49 14.49 2.76 -13.58
CA SER A 49 15.57 3.76 -13.62
C SER A 49 16.93 3.13 -13.26
N SER A 50 16.97 2.24 -12.26
CA SER A 50 18.21 1.56 -11.87
C SER A 50 18.69 0.55 -12.90
N MET A 51 17.80 -0.07 -13.68
CA MET A 51 18.18 -0.96 -14.79
C MET A 51 18.64 -0.21 -16.05
N ALA A 52 18.31 1.08 -16.18
CA ALA A 52 18.66 1.89 -17.34
C ALA A 52 19.99 2.66 -17.19
N ALA A 53 20.62 2.61 -16.01
CA ALA A 53 21.91 3.21 -15.68
C ALA A 53 23.06 2.19 -15.74
#